data_AF-A0AB38H4Q2-F1
#
_entry.id   AF-A0AB38H4Q2-F1
#
_cell.length_a   1.000
_cell.length_b   1.000
_cell.length_c   1.000
_cell.angle_alpha   90.00
_cell.angle_beta   90.00
_cell.angle_gamma   90.00
#
_symmetry.space_group_name_H-M   'P 1'
#
loop_
_entity.id
_entity.type
_entity.pdbx_description
1 polymer ?
#
loop_
_entity_poly.entity_id
_entity_poly.type
_entity_poly.pdbx_seq_one_letter_code
_entity_poly.pdbx_strand_id
1 'polypeptide(L)'
;MTLLWLNFGLMINRIVQRVIFVTGYYGLTQGLLSVLRLFWGNLINFMANWRALKQVLQHGDPRRVAWDKTTHDFPSVTGDTRSLRPLGQILLENQVITEEQLDTALRNRVEGLRLGGSMLMQGLISAEQLAQALAEQNGVAWESIDAWQIPSSLIAEMPASVALHYAVLPLRLDNDELIVGSEDGIDPVSLAALTRKVGRKVRYVIVLRGQIVTGLRHWYARRRGHDPRAMLYNAVQHQWLTEQQAGEIWRQYVPHQFLFAEILTTLGHINRSAINVLLLRHERSSLPLGKFLVTEGVISQETLDRVLTIQRELQVSMQSLLLKAGLNTEQVAQLESENEGE
;
A
#
# COMPACT_ATOMS: atom_id res chain seq x y z
N MET A 1 -40.11 -40.35 -25.58
CA MET A 1 -41.27 -39.44 -25.46
C MET A 1 -41.73 -39.24 -24.01
N THR A 2 -41.91 -40.29 -23.22
CA THR A 2 -42.34 -40.21 -21.81
C THR A 2 -41.43 -39.35 -20.92
N LEU A 3 -40.11 -39.49 -21.02
CA LEU A 3 -39.15 -38.68 -20.25
C LEU A 3 -39.16 -37.19 -20.62
N LEU A 4 -39.38 -36.86 -21.89
CA LEU A 4 -39.49 -35.47 -22.36
C LEU A 4 -40.74 -34.81 -21.78
N TRP A 5 -41.87 -35.52 -21.80
CA TRP A 5 -43.12 -35.03 -21.20
C TRP A 5 -43.03 -34.89 -19.68
N LEU A 6 -42.35 -35.82 -19.00
CA LEU A 6 -42.09 -35.73 -17.57
C LEU A 6 -41.22 -34.50 -17.24
N ASN A 7 -40.14 -34.28 -17.99
CA ASN A 7 -39.26 -33.13 -17.81
C ASN A 7 -40.01 -31.80 -18.07
N PHE A 8 -40.81 -31.76 -19.14
CA PHE A 8 -41.66 -30.62 -19.45
C PHE A 8 -42.66 -30.33 -18.32
N GLY A 9 -43.32 -31.36 -17.78
CA GLY A 9 -44.21 -31.23 -16.63
C GLY A 9 -43.52 -30.66 -15.39
N LEU A 10 -42.30 -31.14 -15.08
CA LEU A 10 -41.49 -30.61 -13.98
C LEU A 10 -41.05 -29.15 -14.22
N MET A 11 -40.77 -28.78 -15.47
CA MET A 11 -40.43 -27.40 -15.84
C MET A 11 -41.63 -26.47 -15.64
N ILE A 12 -42.82 -26.87 -16.08
CA ILE A 12 -44.06 -26.10 -15.87
C ILE A 12 -44.34 -25.94 -14.36
N ASN A 13 -44.22 -27.02 -13.59
CA ASN A 13 -44.37 -26.96 -12.13
C ASN A 13 -43.40 -25.94 -11.50
N ARG A 14 -42.13 -25.93 -11.91
CA ARG A 14 -41.13 -24.97 -11.42
C ARG A 14 -41.46 -23.52 -11.80
N ILE A 15 -42.00 -23.29 -12.99
CA ILE A 15 -42.45 -21.96 -13.43
C ILE A 15 -43.64 -21.51 -12.57
N VAL A 16 -44.62 -22.37 -12.36
CA VAL A 16 -45.81 -22.08 -11.53
C VAL A 16 -45.40 -21.73 -10.09
N GLN A 17 -44.56 -22.54 -9.46
CA GLN A 17 -44.04 -22.25 -8.12
C GLN A 17 -43.35 -20.89 -8.06
N ARG A 18 -42.49 -20.57 -9.04
CA ARG A 18 -41.80 -19.27 -9.11
C ARG A 18 -42.79 -18.11 -9.22
N VAL A 19 -43.81 -18.22 -10.07
CA VAL A 19 -44.83 -17.17 -10.22
C VAL A 19 -45.58 -16.98 -8.89
N ILE A 20 -45.98 -18.06 -8.21
CA ILE A 20 -46.69 -17.99 -6.92
C ILE A 20 -45.83 -17.27 -5.87
N PHE A 21 -44.58 -17.71 -5.68
CA PHE A 21 -43.72 -17.11 -4.65
C PHE A 21 -43.36 -15.66 -4.97
N VAL A 22 -43.01 -15.33 -6.21
CA VAL A 22 -42.66 -13.95 -6.58
C VAL A 22 -43.88 -13.04 -6.46
N THR A 23 -45.07 -13.51 -6.81
CA THR A 23 -46.33 -12.76 -6.61
C THR A 23 -46.57 -12.47 -5.13
N GLY A 24 -46.31 -13.45 -4.25
CA GLY A 24 -46.48 -13.29 -2.80
C GLY A 24 -45.59 -12.21 -2.18
N TYR A 25 -44.39 -12.01 -2.71
CA TYR A 25 -43.44 -11.01 -2.18
C TYR A 25 -43.47 -9.65 -2.91
N TYR A 26 -43.67 -9.66 -4.22
CA TYR A 26 -43.44 -8.47 -5.08
C TYR A 26 -44.65 -8.06 -5.92
N GLY A 27 -45.79 -8.76 -5.80
CA GLY A 27 -47.03 -8.47 -6.52
C GLY A 27 -47.16 -9.16 -7.89
N LEU A 28 -48.37 -9.13 -8.44
CA LEU A 28 -48.77 -9.93 -9.62
C LEU A 28 -47.97 -9.60 -10.89
N THR A 29 -47.67 -8.32 -11.10
CA THR A 29 -46.88 -7.87 -12.26
C THR A 29 -45.48 -8.47 -12.25
N GLN A 30 -44.83 -8.50 -11.08
CA GLN A 30 -43.51 -9.10 -10.91
C GLN A 30 -43.55 -10.63 -11.00
N GLY A 31 -44.64 -11.24 -10.54
CA GLY A 31 -44.91 -12.67 -10.72
C GLY A 31 -44.90 -13.07 -12.20
N LEU A 32 -45.66 -12.38 -13.05
CA LEU A 32 -45.72 -12.65 -14.48
C LEU A 32 -44.40 -12.32 -15.20
N LEU A 33 -43.75 -11.19 -14.88
CA LEU A 33 -42.44 -10.82 -15.44
C LEU A 33 -41.33 -11.83 -15.10
N SER A 34 -41.49 -12.63 -14.04
CA SER A 34 -40.53 -13.67 -13.67
C SER A 34 -40.40 -14.78 -14.72
N VAL A 35 -41.44 -15.03 -15.52
CA VAL A 35 -41.44 -16.00 -16.62
C VAL A 35 -40.55 -15.48 -17.76
N LEU A 36 -40.70 -14.21 -18.14
CA LEU A 36 -39.84 -13.58 -19.16
C LEU A 36 -38.38 -13.54 -18.72
N ARG A 37 -38.12 -13.27 -17.44
CA ARG A 37 -36.78 -13.27 -16.85
C ARG A 37 -36.10 -14.65 -16.95
N LEU A 38 -36.88 -15.73 -16.91
CA LEU A 38 -36.39 -17.10 -17.06
C LEU A 38 -35.83 -17.35 -18.46
N PHE A 39 -36.55 -16.92 -19.50
CA PHE A 39 -36.07 -16.98 -20.87
C PHE A 39 -34.81 -16.14 -21.07
N TRP A 40 -34.82 -14.89 -20.57
CA TRP A 40 -33.68 -14.00 -20.69
C TRP A 40 -32.44 -14.53 -19.95
N GLY A 41 -32.62 -15.09 -18.75
CA GLY A 41 -31.53 -15.70 -17.98
C GLY A 41 -30.92 -16.91 -18.69
N ASN A 42 -31.73 -17.75 -19.32
CA ASN A 42 -31.24 -18.88 -20.11
C ASN A 42 -30.45 -18.41 -21.35
N LEU A 43 -30.89 -17.34 -22.01
CA LEU A 43 -30.17 -16.73 -23.13
C LEU A 43 -28.79 -16.20 -22.69
N ILE A 44 -28.74 -15.47 -21.57
CA ILE A 44 -27.47 -14.96 -21.01
C ILE A 44 -26.52 -16.12 -20.69
N ASN A 45 -27.00 -17.17 -20.02
CA ASN A 45 -26.19 -18.35 -19.70
C ASN A 45 -25.66 -19.05 -20.95
N PHE A 46 -26.49 -19.16 -21.99
CA PHE A 46 -26.07 -19.71 -23.28
C PHE A 46 -24.96 -18.88 -23.91
N MET A 47 -25.12 -17.55 -23.97
CA MET A 47 -24.11 -16.65 -24.51
C MET A 47 -22.80 -16.67 -23.70
N ALA A 48 -22.88 -16.77 -22.38
CA ALA A 48 -21.72 -16.89 -21.50
C ALA A 48 -20.94 -18.20 -21.77
N ASN A 49 -21.64 -19.32 -21.89
CA ASN A 49 -21.04 -20.61 -22.23
C ASN A 49 -20.40 -20.60 -23.62
N TRP A 50 -21.06 -20.00 -24.61
CA TRP A 50 -20.52 -19.85 -25.96
C TRP A 50 -19.23 -19.02 -25.98
N ARG A 51 -19.23 -17.90 -25.23
CA ARG A 51 -18.04 -17.04 -25.08
C ARG A 51 -16.88 -17.78 -24.41
N ALA A 52 -17.15 -18.51 -23.33
CA ALA A 52 -16.14 -19.31 -22.63
C ALA A 52 -15.54 -20.39 -23.54
N LEU A 53 -16.38 -21.10 -24.32
CA LEU A 53 -15.93 -22.08 -25.29
C LEU A 53 -15.04 -21.46 -26.36
N LYS A 54 -15.41 -20.29 -26.89
CA LYS A 54 -14.61 -19.54 -27.87
C LYS A 54 -13.25 -19.14 -27.29
N GLN A 55 -13.19 -18.68 -26.04
CA GLN A 55 -11.94 -18.30 -25.37
C GLN A 55 -10.99 -19.50 -25.22
N VAL A 56 -11.51 -20.67 -24.81
CA VAL A 56 -10.71 -21.90 -24.69
C VAL A 56 -10.20 -22.38 -26.05
N LEU A 57 -11.04 -22.38 -27.08
CA LEU A 57 -10.64 -22.77 -28.44
C LEU A 57 -9.55 -21.85 -29.02
N GLN A 58 -9.58 -20.55 -28.71
CA GLN A 58 -8.57 -19.59 -29.17
C GLN A 58 -7.22 -19.73 -28.44
N HIS A 59 -7.23 -20.06 -27.14
CA HIS A 59 -6.01 -20.11 -26.32
C HIS A 59 -5.38 -21.51 -26.24
N GLY A 60 -6.08 -22.57 -26.65
CA GLY A 60 -5.56 -23.95 -26.72
C GLY A 60 -5.29 -24.64 -25.38
N ASP A 61 -5.29 -23.91 -24.26
CA ASP A 61 -5.10 -24.44 -22.90
C ASP A 61 -6.15 -23.84 -21.93
N PRO A 62 -7.06 -24.68 -21.37
CA PRO A 62 -8.07 -24.24 -20.41
C PRO A 62 -7.50 -23.60 -19.15
N ARG A 63 -6.25 -23.90 -18.77
CA ARG A 63 -5.61 -23.37 -17.55
C ARG A 63 -5.12 -21.93 -17.70
N ARG A 64 -5.08 -21.41 -18.94
CA ARG A 64 -4.60 -20.06 -19.25
C ARG A 64 -5.72 -19.04 -19.47
N VAL A 65 -6.98 -19.48 -19.51
CA VAL A 65 -8.12 -18.58 -19.68
C VAL A 65 -8.42 -17.91 -18.34
N ALA A 66 -8.14 -16.62 -18.24
CA ALA A 66 -8.48 -15.83 -17.06
C ALA A 66 -10.00 -15.89 -16.82
N TRP A 67 -10.39 -16.27 -15.61
CA TRP A 67 -11.79 -16.32 -15.23
C TRP A 67 -12.35 -14.90 -15.19
N ASP A 68 -13.23 -14.58 -16.15
CA ASP A 68 -13.93 -13.30 -16.25
C ASP A 68 -15.06 -13.26 -15.20
N LYS A 69 -14.66 -13.01 -13.95
CA LYS A 69 -15.54 -12.92 -12.78
C LYS A 69 -16.29 -11.59 -12.88
N THR A 70 -17.62 -11.61 -12.82
CA THR A 70 -18.38 -10.39 -12.54
C THR A 70 -17.84 -9.77 -11.26
N THR A 71 -17.45 -8.49 -11.30
CA THR A 71 -17.04 -7.74 -10.11
C THR A 71 -18.19 -7.80 -9.11
N HIS A 72 -18.03 -8.61 -8.07
CA HIS A 72 -19.01 -8.75 -7.01
C HIS A 72 -18.58 -7.88 -5.86
N ASP A 73 -19.29 -6.77 -5.69
CA ASP A 73 -19.22 -5.99 -4.46
C ASP A 73 -20.22 -6.62 -3.47
N PHE A 74 -19.71 -7.25 -2.42
CA PHE A 74 -20.55 -7.83 -1.38
C PHE A 74 -20.89 -6.73 -0.37
N PRO A 75 -22.17 -6.42 -0.11
CA PRO A 75 -22.51 -5.58 1.03
C PRO A 75 -22.12 -6.34 2.32
N SER A 76 -21.09 -5.88 3.01
CA SER A 76 -20.69 -6.41 4.32
C SER A 76 -21.76 -6.06 5.36
N VAL A 77 -22.30 -7.08 6.03
CA VAL A 77 -23.34 -6.95 7.09
C VAL A 77 -22.73 -6.43 8.41
N THR A 78 -21.44 -6.14 8.43
CA THR A 78 -20.75 -5.45 9.52
C THR A 78 -20.32 -4.09 9.02
N GLY A 79 -20.80 -3.03 9.68
CA GLY A 79 -20.46 -1.65 9.34
C GLY A 79 -18.95 -1.44 9.19
N ASP A 80 -18.59 -0.65 8.18
CA ASP A 80 -17.26 -0.09 7.96
C ASP A 80 -16.11 -1.04 7.62
N THR A 81 -16.38 -2.09 6.84
CA THR A 81 -15.40 -2.51 5.82
C THR A 81 -15.98 -2.22 4.45
N ARG A 82 -15.96 -0.93 4.06
CA ARG A 82 -15.93 -0.59 2.63
C ARG A 82 -14.78 -1.39 2.06
N SER A 83 -15.03 -2.25 1.06
CA SER A 83 -13.94 -2.74 0.24
C SER A 83 -13.26 -1.47 -0.29
N LEU A 84 -12.06 -1.16 0.21
CA LEU A 84 -11.39 0.07 -0.19
C LEU A 84 -11.22 -0.03 -1.71
N ARG A 85 -11.70 0.98 -2.45
CA ARG A 85 -11.56 1.01 -3.91
C ARG A 85 -10.09 0.71 -4.26
N PRO A 86 -9.79 -0.21 -5.19
CA PRO A 86 -8.41 -0.51 -5.54
C PRO A 86 -7.64 0.75 -5.95
N LEU A 87 -6.39 0.88 -5.50
CA LEU A 87 -5.56 2.07 -5.78
C LEU A 87 -5.46 2.36 -7.28
N GLY A 88 -5.29 1.31 -8.10
CA GLY A 88 -5.22 1.45 -9.56
C GLY A 88 -6.50 2.02 -10.16
N GLN A 89 -7.67 1.68 -9.63
CA GLN A 89 -8.94 2.23 -10.09
C GLN A 89 -9.06 3.72 -9.75
N ILE A 90 -8.65 4.12 -8.53
CA ILE A 90 -8.64 5.54 -8.14
C ILE A 90 -7.72 6.35 -9.06
N LEU A 91 -6.53 5.82 -9.38
CA LEU A 91 -5.59 6.47 -10.28
C LEU A 91 -6.12 6.59 -11.72
N LEU A 92 -6.89 5.60 -12.21
CA LEU A 92 -7.59 5.66 -13.51
C LEU A 92 -8.71 6.70 -13.50
N GLU A 93 -9.57 6.68 -12.47
CA GLU A 93 -10.70 7.61 -12.32
C GLU A 93 -10.22 9.07 -12.28
N ASN A 94 -9.09 9.31 -11.58
CA ASN A 94 -8.44 10.61 -11.50
C ASN A 94 -7.61 10.98 -12.73
N GLN A 95 -7.62 10.14 -13.79
CA GLN A 95 -6.88 10.33 -15.03
C GLN A 95 -5.35 10.50 -14.83
N VAL A 96 -4.82 9.96 -13.74
CA VAL A 96 -3.39 9.99 -13.42
C VAL A 96 -2.63 8.97 -14.27
N ILE A 97 -3.26 7.82 -14.53
CA ILE A 97 -2.71 6.74 -15.38
C ILE A 97 -3.76 6.30 -16.40
N THR A 98 -3.30 5.63 -17.46
CA THR A 98 -4.15 4.92 -18.42
C THR A 98 -4.32 3.44 -18.07
N GLU A 99 -5.30 2.76 -18.66
CA GLU A 99 -5.48 1.31 -18.48
C GLU A 99 -4.24 0.52 -18.92
N GLU A 100 -3.58 0.95 -20.00
CA GLU A 100 -2.34 0.33 -20.49
C GLU A 100 -1.18 0.52 -19.50
N GLN A 101 -1.05 1.70 -18.89
CA GLN A 101 -0.05 1.94 -17.85
C GLN A 101 -0.35 1.11 -16.60
N LEU A 102 -1.64 0.96 -16.22
CA LEU A 102 -2.04 0.11 -15.09
C LEU A 102 -1.69 -1.37 -15.36
N ASP A 103 -2.04 -1.89 -16.54
CA ASP A 103 -1.72 -3.27 -16.92
C ASP A 103 -0.20 -3.50 -16.97
N THR A 104 0.55 -2.54 -17.53
CA THR A 104 2.02 -2.57 -17.54
C THR A 104 2.59 -2.61 -16.12
N ALA A 105 2.11 -1.75 -15.22
CA ALA A 105 2.55 -1.71 -13.83
C ALA A 105 2.17 -2.98 -13.05
N LEU A 106 1.05 -3.63 -13.39
CA LEU A 106 0.64 -4.90 -12.79
C LEU A 106 1.51 -6.07 -13.25
N ARG A 107 1.94 -6.08 -14.52
CA ARG A 107 2.82 -7.12 -15.09
C ARG A 107 4.27 -6.95 -14.68
N ASN A 108 4.76 -5.71 -14.68
CA ASN A 108 6.16 -5.38 -14.43
C ASN A 108 6.33 -4.80 -13.03
N ARG A 109 5.83 -5.48 -11.99
CA ARG A 109 6.00 -4.99 -10.63
C ARG A 109 7.47 -5.00 -10.23
N VAL A 110 7.95 -3.88 -9.71
CA VAL A 110 9.25 -3.79 -9.05
C VAL A 110 9.22 -4.69 -7.82
N GLU A 111 10.12 -5.65 -7.78
CA GLU A 111 10.23 -6.60 -6.67
C GLU A 111 10.48 -5.85 -5.35
N GLY A 112 9.85 -6.31 -4.27
CA GLY A 112 9.97 -5.66 -2.95
C GLY A 112 9.05 -4.45 -2.73
N LEU A 113 8.22 -4.08 -3.72
CA LEU A 113 7.32 -2.94 -3.62
C LEU A 113 5.85 -3.30 -3.85
N ARG A 114 4.96 -2.54 -3.20
CA ARG A 114 3.52 -2.54 -3.51
C ARG A 114 3.28 -1.81 -4.85
N LEU A 115 2.12 -2.02 -5.46
CA LEU A 115 1.77 -1.44 -6.76
C LEU A 115 2.06 0.07 -6.86
N GLY A 116 1.60 0.85 -5.88
CA GLY A 116 1.84 2.30 -5.85
C GLY A 116 3.32 2.67 -5.80
N GLY A 117 4.10 2.00 -4.95
CA GLY A 117 5.55 2.20 -4.89
C GLY A 117 6.25 1.79 -6.20
N SER A 118 5.82 0.70 -6.82
CA SER A 118 6.32 0.25 -8.13
C SER A 118 6.03 1.28 -9.23
N MET A 119 4.81 1.84 -9.26
CA MET A 119 4.43 2.87 -10.23
C MET A 119 5.24 4.16 -10.05
N LEU A 120 5.44 4.58 -8.80
CA LEU A 120 6.28 5.72 -8.46
C LEU A 120 7.70 5.49 -8.95
N MET A 121 8.23 4.29 -8.74
CA MET A 121 9.60 3.94 -9.13
C MET A 121 9.81 3.86 -10.64
N GLN A 122 8.77 3.53 -11.38
CA GLN A 122 8.76 3.53 -12.84
C GLN A 122 8.51 4.93 -13.42
N GLY A 123 8.31 5.95 -12.59
CA GLY A 123 7.98 7.31 -13.03
C GLY A 123 6.57 7.43 -13.62
N LEU A 124 5.69 6.46 -13.38
CA LEU A 124 4.31 6.48 -13.87
C LEU A 124 3.43 7.44 -13.08
N ILE A 125 3.73 7.64 -11.79
CA ILE A 125 3.03 8.56 -10.90
C ILE A 125 4.04 9.33 -10.04
N SER A 126 3.67 10.53 -9.59
CA SER A 126 4.45 11.30 -8.61
C SER A 126 4.16 10.86 -7.16
N ALA A 127 5.01 11.30 -6.23
CA ALA A 127 4.79 11.05 -4.79
C ALA A 127 3.50 11.70 -4.28
N GLU A 128 3.17 12.89 -4.79
CA GLU A 128 1.94 13.62 -4.48
C GLU A 128 0.70 12.89 -5.02
N GLN A 129 0.75 12.43 -6.27
CA GLN A 129 -0.35 11.66 -6.88
C GLN A 129 -0.61 10.35 -6.13
N LEU A 130 0.46 9.66 -5.70
CA LEU A 130 0.34 8.47 -4.87
C LEU A 130 -0.29 8.78 -3.51
N ALA A 131 0.18 9.82 -2.82
CA ALA A 131 -0.35 10.24 -1.52
C ALA A 131 -1.83 10.63 -1.62
N GLN A 132 -2.20 11.41 -2.64
CA GLN A 132 -3.58 11.80 -2.90
C GLN A 132 -4.49 10.59 -3.14
N ALA A 133 -4.07 9.64 -3.97
CA ALA A 133 -4.86 8.45 -4.27
C ALA A 133 -5.02 7.54 -3.03
N LEU A 134 -3.97 7.39 -2.21
CA LEU A 134 -4.03 6.65 -0.96
C LEU A 134 -4.93 7.35 0.08
N ALA A 135 -4.91 8.67 0.15
CA ALA A 135 -5.77 9.44 1.04
C ALA A 135 -7.24 9.32 0.65
N GLU A 136 -7.54 9.42 -0.65
CA GLU A 136 -8.88 9.18 -1.19
C GLU A 136 -9.35 7.75 -0.91
N GLN A 137 -8.46 6.76 -1.10
CA GLN A 137 -8.75 5.36 -0.82
C GLN A 137 -9.19 5.16 0.62
N ASN A 138 -8.51 5.80 1.58
CA ASN A 138 -8.72 5.63 3.01
C ASN A 138 -9.70 6.66 3.61
N GLY A 139 -10.18 7.62 2.84
CA GLY A 139 -11.08 8.68 3.32
C GLY A 139 -10.43 9.64 4.32
N VAL A 140 -9.13 9.90 4.19
CA VAL A 140 -8.36 10.83 5.04
C VAL A 140 -7.74 11.95 4.22
N ALA A 141 -7.16 12.96 4.87
CA ALA A 141 -6.39 14.01 4.19
C ALA A 141 -4.97 13.54 3.86
N TRP A 142 -4.31 14.26 2.96
CA TRP A 142 -2.87 14.12 2.72
C TRP A 142 -2.15 15.46 2.85
N GLU A 143 -0.86 15.40 3.18
CA GLU A 143 0.01 16.57 3.26
C GLU A 143 1.48 16.20 3.02
N SER A 144 2.28 17.17 2.61
CA SER A 144 3.74 17.05 2.58
C SER A 144 4.30 17.61 3.88
N ILE A 145 5.22 16.87 4.50
CA ILE A 145 5.81 17.23 5.79
C ILE A 145 7.32 17.41 5.67
N ASP A 146 7.86 18.13 6.65
CA ASP A 146 9.28 18.16 6.92
C ASP A 146 9.56 17.57 8.31
N ALA A 147 10.11 16.36 8.34
CA ALA A 147 10.35 15.65 9.59
C ALA A 147 11.30 16.42 10.53
N TRP A 148 12.22 17.23 10.02
CA TRP A 148 13.18 17.99 10.84
C TRP A 148 12.55 19.21 11.53
N GLN A 149 11.37 19.64 11.09
CA GLN A 149 10.66 20.77 11.69
C GLN A 149 9.73 20.36 12.83
N ILE A 150 9.61 19.05 13.10
CA ILE A 150 8.73 18.54 14.15
C ILE A 150 9.37 18.81 15.51
N PRO A 151 8.64 19.43 16.46
CA PRO A 151 9.19 19.70 17.79
C PRO A 151 9.61 18.42 18.52
N SER A 152 10.81 18.41 19.10
CA SER A 152 11.33 17.28 19.87
C SER A 152 10.44 16.92 21.08
N SER A 153 9.75 17.91 21.66
CA SER A 153 8.75 17.68 22.70
C SER A 153 7.60 16.81 22.23
N LEU A 154 7.14 17.00 20.98
CA LEU A 154 6.06 16.20 20.40
C LEU A 154 6.54 14.79 20.04
N ILE A 155 7.76 14.66 19.52
CA ILE A 155 8.41 13.38 19.28
C ILE A 155 8.50 12.57 20.59
N ALA A 156 8.85 13.20 21.70
CA ALA A 156 8.95 12.55 23.01
C ALA A 156 7.60 12.01 23.54
N GLU A 157 6.46 12.54 23.07
CA GLU A 157 5.13 12.02 23.44
C GLU A 157 4.81 10.67 22.81
N MET A 158 5.54 10.26 21.76
CA MET A 158 5.34 8.97 21.12
C MET A 158 6.55 8.06 21.32
N PRO A 159 6.40 6.93 22.04
CA PRO A 159 7.50 5.99 22.20
C PRO A 159 7.98 5.46 20.84
N ALA A 160 9.30 5.32 20.69
CA ALA A 160 9.93 4.80 19.46
C ALA A 160 9.33 3.45 19.02
N SER A 161 8.99 2.58 19.96
CA SER A 161 8.37 1.28 19.66
C SER A 161 7.00 1.41 19.01
N VAL A 162 6.21 2.41 19.39
CA VAL A 162 4.90 2.71 18.80
C VAL A 162 5.08 3.29 17.41
N ALA A 163 5.94 4.31 17.27
CA ALA A 163 6.21 4.96 15.99
C ALA A 163 6.71 3.96 14.93
N LEU A 164 7.67 3.09 15.30
CA LEU A 164 8.23 2.08 14.41
C LEU A 164 7.26 0.94 14.10
N HIS A 165 6.45 0.50 15.08
CA HIS A 165 5.49 -0.58 14.88
C HIS A 165 4.36 -0.18 13.91
N TYR A 166 3.81 1.02 14.07
CA TYR A 166 2.74 1.51 13.20
C TYR A 166 3.26 2.23 11.95
N ALA A 167 4.58 2.43 11.83
CA ALA A 167 5.22 3.22 10.78
C ALA A 167 4.61 4.63 10.67
N VAL A 168 4.55 5.34 11.79
CA VAL A 168 3.94 6.69 11.90
C VAL A 168 4.86 7.68 12.59
N LEU A 169 4.66 8.97 12.31
CA LEU A 169 5.36 10.09 12.93
C LEU A 169 4.35 11.09 13.51
N PRO A 170 4.48 11.58 14.76
CA PRO A 170 3.58 12.63 15.24
C PRO A 170 3.92 13.94 14.53
N LEU A 171 2.89 14.64 14.03
CA LEU A 171 3.07 15.86 13.24
C LEU A 171 2.68 17.10 14.02
N ARG A 172 1.53 17.07 14.69
CA ARG A 172 0.98 18.17 15.48
C ARG A 172 -0.11 17.70 16.45
N LEU A 173 -0.48 18.57 17.37
CA LEU A 173 -1.65 18.43 18.25
C LEU A 173 -2.71 19.44 17.86
N ASP A 174 -3.91 18.96 17.51
CA ASP A 174 -5.06 19.80 17.19
C ASP A 174 -6.18 19.50 18.20
N ASN A 175 -6.52 20.46 19.09
CA ASN A 175 -7.60 20.30 20.08
C ASN A 175 -7.52 19.00 20.92
N ASP A 176 -6.35 18.67 21.46
CA ASP A 176 -6.07 17.44 22.24
C ASP A 176 -6.14 16.12 21.44
N GLU A 177 -6.23 16.23 20.11
CA GLU A 177 -6.12 15.11 19.17
C GLU A 177 -4.73 15.12 18.51
N LEU A 178 -4.01 14.00 18.62
CA LEU A 178 -2.71 13.84 17.99
C LEU A 178 -2.88 13.50 16.51
N ILE A 179 -2.33 14.34 15.65
CA ILE A 179 -2.25 14.08 14.21
C ILE A 179 -0.93 13.37 13.92
N VAL A 180 -1.02 12.17 13.35
CA VAL A 180 0.14 11.38 12.92
C VAL A 180 0.19 11.25 11.40
N GLY A 181 1.39 11.24 10.84
CA GLY A 181 1.62 10.96 9.43
C GLY A 181 1.87 9.48 9.19
N SER A 182 1.36 8.95 8.09
CA SER A 182 1.61 7.60 7.59
C SER A 182 1.80 7.62 6.07
N GLU A 183 2.64 6.76 5.52
CA GLU A 183 2.79 6.64 4.05
C GLU A 183 1.74 5.72 3.42
N ASP A 184 0.91 5.07 4.24
CA ASP A 184 -0.07 4.08 3.83
C ASP A 184 -1.31 4.12 4.75
N GLY A 185 -2.38 3.46 4.33
CA GLY A 185 -3.59 3.30 5.13
C GLY A 185 -3.33 2.58 6.45
N ILE A 186 -3.89 3.13 7.53
CA ILE A 186 -3.97 2.48 8.84
C ILE A 186 -5.36 1.89 8.98
N ASP A 187 -5.45 0.57 9.15
CA ASP A 187 -6.73 -0.09 9.34
C ASP A 187 -7.36 0.32 10.70
N PRO A 188 -8.70 0.27 10.83
CA PRO A 188 -9.38 0.74 12.04
C PRO A 188 -8.93 0.04 13.32
N VAL A 189 -8.54 -1.24 13.24
CA VAL A 189 -8.09 -2.01 14.41
C VAL A 189 -6.72 -1.52 14.87
N SER A 190 -5.79 -1.33 13.93
CA SER A 190 -4.47 -0.75 14.19
C SER A 190 -4.57 0.68 14.71
N LEU A 191 -5.44 1.51 14.14
CA LEU A 191 -5.64 2.89 14.59
C LEU A 191 -6.20 2.96 16.01
N ALA A 192 -7.17 2.09 16.34
CA ALA A 192 -7.69 2.00 17.71
C ALA A 192 -6.62 1.51 18.70
N ALA A 193 -5.76 0.57 18.30
CA ALA A 193 -4.66 0.10 19.12
C ALA A 193 -3.58 1.18 19.34
N LEU A 194 -3.24 1.93 18.30
CA LEU A 194 -2.36 3.11 18.36
C LEU A 194 -2.93 4.15 19.35
N THR A 195 -4.20 4.51 19.21
CA THR A 195 -4.91 5.45 20.10
C THR A 195 -4.79 5.03 21.57
N ARG A 196 -5.02 3.74 21.87
CA ARG A 196 -4.89 3.22 23.25
C ARG A 196 -3.47 3.29 23.78
N LYS A 197 -2.46 3.02 22.93
CA LYS A 197 -1.05 3.03 23.31
C LYS A 197 -0.52 4.45 23.55
N VAL A 198 -0.97 5.42 22.76
CA VAL A 198 -0.62 6.84 22.93
C VAL A 198 -1.39 7.45 24.10
N GLY A 199 -2.59 6.95 24.41
CA GLY A 199 -3.38 7.41 25.56
C GLY A 199 -4.18 8.70 25.31
N ARG A 200 -4.32 9.11 24.06
CA ARG A 200 -5.18 10.23 23.60
C ARG A 200 -5.79 9.91 22.24
N LYS A 201 -6.73 10.75 21.79
CA LYS A 201 -7.31 10.60 20.45
C LYS A 201 -6.23 10.76 19.38
N VAL A 202 -6.28 9.91 18.37
CA VAL A 202 -5.34 9.93 17.25
C VAL A 202 -6.11 9.96 15.94
N ARG A 203 -5.74 10.90 15.08
CA ARG A 203 -6.10 10.89 13.65
C ARG A 203 -4.83 10.78 12.84
N TYR A 204 -4.95 10.23 11.65
CA TYR A 204 -3.83 10.15 10.73
C TYR A 204 -4.12 10.87 9.41
N VAL A 205 -3.05 11.30 8.78
CA VAL A 205 -3.00 11.84 7.42
C VAL A 205 -2.01 11.01 6.61
N ILE A 206 -2.27 10.88 5.31
CA ILE A 206 -1.29 10.28 4.39
C ILE A 206 -0.22 11.32 4.09
N VAL A 207 1.05 10.93 4.11
CA VAL A 207 2.15 11.79 3.68
C VAL A 207 2.88 11.22 2.48
N LEU A 208 3.72 12.05 1.86
CA LEU A 208 4.46 11.66 0.67
C LEU A 208 5.43 10.51 1.00
N ARG A 209 5.60 9.63 0.02
CA ARG A 209 6.48 8.46 0.09
C ARG A 209 7.87 8.85 0.61
N GLY A 210 8.38 8.09 1.57
CA GLY A 210 9.69 8.26 2.19
C GLY A 210 9.81 9.33 3.27
N GLN A 211 8.84 10.25 3.42
CA GLN A 211 8.91 11.30 4.45
C GLN A 211 8.79 10.72 5.87
N ILE A 212 7.99 9.68 6.07
CA ILE A 212 7.92 8.99 7.37
C ILE A 212 9.16 8.14 7.55
N VAL A 213 9.62 7.43 6.51
CA VAL A 213 10.82 6.58 6.63
C VAL A 213 12.04 7.40 7.05
N THR A 214 12.26 8.55 6.42
CA THR A 214 13.37 9.46 6.77
C THR A 214 13.19 10.04 8.16
N GLY A 215 11.98 10.49 8.53
CA GLY A 215 11.69 11.00 9.86
C GLY A 215 11.86 9.96 10.97
N LEU A 216 11.42 8.73 10.76
CA LEU A 216 11.59 7.62 11.72
C LEU A 216 13.07 7.31 11.94
N ARG A 217 13.89 7.37 10.88
CA ARG A 217 15.34 7.17 10.99
C ARG A 217 16.01 8.32 11.76
N HIS A 218 15.61 9.56 11.49
CA HIS A 218 16.17 10.72 12.18
C HIS A 218 15.80 10.74 13.68
N TRP A 219 14.51 10.57 14.01
CA TRP A 219 14.01 10.73 15.37
C TRP A 219 14.09 9.49 16.27
N TYR A 220 13.90 8.28 15.71
CA TYR A 220 13.70 7.06 16.50
C TYR A 220 14.73 5.96 16.24
N ALA A 221 15.73 6.17 15.37
CA ALA A 221 16.76 5.16 15.17
C ALA A 221 17.61 4.98 16.44
N ARG A 222 17.77 3.71 16.87
CA ARG A 222 18.62 3.35 18.03
C ARG A 222 20.10 3.70 17.82
N ARG A 223 20.56 3.67 16.58
CA ARG A 223 21.87 4.18 16.16
C ARG A 223 21.59 5.25 15.12
N ARG A 224 21.93 6.49 15.42
CA ARG A 224 21.95 7.55 14.41
C ARG A 224 23.03 7.16 13.42
N GLY A 225 22.63 6.94 12.16
CA GLY A 225 23.56 6.93 11.05
C GLY A 225 23.78 8.37 10.58
N HIS A 226 24.51 8.53 9.48
CA HIS A 226 24.68 9.83 8.81
C HIS A 226 23.31 10.47 8.54
N ASP A 227 23.11 11.71 9.00
CA ASP A 227 21.93 12.49 8.66
C ASP A 227 22.07 13.01 7.22
N PRO A 228 21.30 12.50 6.25
CA PRO A 228 21.41 12.92 4.85
C PRO A 228 21.09 14.41 4.66
N ARG A 229 20.32 15.01 5.56
CA ARG A 229 19.97 16.44 5.50
C ARG A 229 21.11 17.32 6.00
N ALA A 230 21.84 16.88 7.03
CA ALA A 230 23.05 17.56 7.48
C ALA A 230 24.11 17.62 6.36
N MET A 231 24.29 16.53 5.60
CA MET A 231 25.20 16.53 4.44
C MET A 231 24.83 17.61 3.40
N LEU A 232 23.53 17.74 3.09
CA LEU A 232 23.07 18.77 2.15
C LEU A 232 23.26 20.17 2.72
N TYR A 233 22.97 20.38 3.99
CA TYR A 233 23.19 21.65 4.67
C TYR A 233 24.68 22.05 4.63
N ASN A 234 25.58 21.14 5.02
CA ASN A 234 27.03 21.38 5.00
C ASN A 234 27.54 21.63 3.58
N ALA A 235 27.05 20.89 2.57
CA ALA A 235 27.41 21.13 1.17
C ALA A 235 27.01 22.54 0.68
N VAL A 236 25.87 23.07 1.16
CA VAL A 236 25.45 24.45 0.89
C VAL A 236 26.32 25.46 1.64
N GLN A 237 26.65 25.20 2.92
CA GLN A 237 27.54 26.06 3.70
C GLN A 237 28.94 26.18 3.07
N HIS A 238 29.48 25.07 2.56
CA HIS A 238 30.74 25.04 1.82
C HIS A 238 30.65 25.64 0.41
N GLN A 239 29.47 26.10 -0.03
CA GLN A 239 29.20 26.64 -1.36
C GLN A 239 29.42 25.64 -2.51
N TRP A 240 29.41 24.34 -2.21
CA TRP A 240 29.50 23.29 -3.23
C TRP A 240 28.16 23.05 -3.92
N LEU A 241 27.06 23.35 -3.24
CA LEU A 241 25.71 23.31 -3.77
C LEU A 241 24.98 24.63 -3.49
N THR A 242 24.04 24.97 -4.37
CA THR A 242 23.02 25.98 -4.09
C THR A 242 21.86 25.40 -3.29
N GLU A 243 21.09 26.23 -2.60
CA GLU A 243 19.87 25.79 -1.88
C GLU A 243 18.87 25.09 -2.82
N GLN A 244 18.76 25.56 -4.07
CA GLN A 244 17.90 24.94 -5.07
C GLN A 244 18.37 23.51 -5.42
N GLN A 245 19.67 23.33 -5.68
CA GLN A 245 20.23 22.01 -5.97
C GLN A 245 20.06 21.05 -4.78
N ALA A 246 20.30 21.52 -3.56
CA ALA A 246 20.08 20.73 -2.35
C ALA A 246 18.60 20.29 -2.23
N GLY A 247 17.65 21.21 -2.50
CA GLY A 247 16.23 20.89 -2.52
C GLY A 247 15.83 19.88 -3.60
N GLU A 248 16.43 19.94 -4.79
CA GLU A 248 16.21 18.96 -5.86
C GLU A 248 16.76 17.58 -5.49
N ILE A 249 17.97 17.51 -4.94
CA ILE A 249 18.56 16.27 -4.44
C ILE A 249 17.67 15.67 -3.35
N TRP A 250 17.18 16.49 -2.43
CA TRP A 250 16.27 16.02 -1.38
C TRP A 250 14.98 15.42 -1.94
N ARG A 251 14.34 16.09 -2.92
CA ARG A 251 13.15 15.58 -3.61
C ARG A 251 13.40 14.28 -4.35
N GLN A 252 14.61 14.05 -4.85
CA GLN A 252 15.00 12.77 -5.45
C GLN A 252 15.29 11.71 -4.39
N TYR A 253 15.94 12.06 -3.29
CA TYR A 253 16.35 11.14 -2.23
C TYR A 253 15.17 10.53 -1.46
N VAL A 254 14.21 11.36 -1.06
CA VAL A 254 13.17 10.98 -0.09
C VAL A 254 12.27 9.84 -0.60
N PRO A 255 11.67 9.89 -1.82
CA PRO A 255 10.74 8.85 -2.28
C PRO A 255 11.35 7.45 -2.43
N HIS A 256 12.68 7.35 -2.45
CA HIS A 256 13.44 6.11 -2.58
C HIS A 256 13.83 5.52 -1.22
N GLN A 257 13.26 5.98 -0.11
CA GLN A 257 13.52 5.43 1.21
C GLN A 257 12.44 4.43 1.62
N PHE A 258 12.87 3.22 1.98
CA PHE A 258 11.97 2.10 2.28
C PHE A 258 12.26 1.46 3.65
N LEU A 259 11.19 1.04 4.34
CA LEU A 259 11.31 0.24 5.55
C LEU A 259 11.62 -1.21 5.21
N PHE A 260 12.50 -1.83 5.99
CA PHE A 260 12.83 -3.26 5.84
C PHE A 260 11.59 -4.15 5.94
N ALA A 261 10.71 -3.85 6.90
CA ALA A 261 9.46 -4.58 7.12
C ALA A 261 8.52 -4.51 5.90
N GLU A 262 8.50 -3.39 5.16
CA GLU A 262 7.67 -3.25 3.97
C GLU A 262 8.11 -4.24 2.89
N ILE A 263 9.40 -4.24 2.55
CA ILE A 263 9.97 -5.14 1.53
C ILE A 263 9.71 -6.60 1.91
N LEU A 264 9.95 -6.96 3.17
CA LEU A 264 9.72 -8.31 3.66
C LEU A 264 8.25 -8.78 3.51
N THR A 265 7.29 -7.87 3.77
CA THR A 265 5.87 -8.19 3.58
C THR A 265 5.46 -8.32 2.12
N THR A 266 6.03 -7.51 1.23
CA THR A 266 5.71 -7.57 -0.21
C THR A 266 6.22 -8.85 -0.88
N LEU A 267 7.35 -9.39 -0.42
CA LEU A 267 7.89 -10.67 -0.89
C LEU A 267 7.10 -11.88 -0.38
N GLY A 268 6.12 -11.68 0.51
CA GLY A 268 5.25 -12.74 1.02
C GLY A 268 5.89 -13.63 2.09
N HIS A 269 7.09 -13.30 2.57
CA HIS A 269 7.75 -14.06 3.64
C HIS A 269 7.03 -13.93 4.99
N ILE A 270 6.37 -12.78 5.23
CA ILE A 270 5.58 -12.53 6.44
C ILE A 270 4.33 -11.74 6.05
N ASN A 271 3.15 -12.12 6.54
CA ASN A 271 1.93 -11.34 6.33
C ASN A 271 1.90 -10.08 7.24
N ARG A 272 1.10 -9.07 6.86
CA ARG A 272 1.06 -7.77 7.58
C ARG A 272 0.65 -7.89 9.06
N SER A 273 -0.23 -8.85 9.39
CA SER A 273 -0.66 -9.05 10.77
C SER A 273 0.45 -9.68 11.64
N ALA A 274 1.21 -10.62 11.09
CA ALA A 274 2.30 -11.29 11.80
C ALA A 274 3.49 -10.35 12.02
N ILE A 275 3.84 -9.51 11.04
CA ILE A 275 4.95 -8.55 11.22
C ILE A 275 4.65 -7.58 12.37
N ASN A 276 3.41 -7.15 12.54
CA ASN A 276 3.01 -6.29 13.66
C ASN A 276 3.29 -6.98 15.00
N VAL A 277 2.85 -8.23 15.18
CA VAL A 277 3.12 -8.99 16.42
C VAL A 277 4.62 -9.15 16.68
N LEU A 278 5.41 -9.37 15.62
CA LEU A 278 6.87 -9.51 15.72
C LEU A 278 7.55 -8.19 16.08
N LEU A 279 7.09 -7.05 15.56
CA LEU A 279 7.59 -5.72 15.93
C LEU A 279 7.36 -5.42 17.42
N LEU A 280 6.23 -5.88 18.00
CA LEU A 280 5.99 -5.75 19.44
C LEU A 280 6.94 -6.61 20.29
N ARG A 281 7.29 -7.81 19.81
CA ARG A 281 8.26 -8.67 20.51
C ARG A 281 9.68 -8.12 20.39
N HIS A 282 10.02 -7.60 19.20
CA HIS A 282 11.31 -6.99 18.89
C HIS A 282 11.65 -5.81 19.80
N GLU A 283 10.65 -5.09 20.31
CA GLU A 283 10.82 -4.02 21.31
C GLU A 283 11.73 -4.43 22.47
N ARG A 284 11.61 -5.68 22.94
CA ARG A 284 12.37 -6.23 24.07
C ARG A 284 13.76 -6.76 23.67
N SER A 285 14.06 -6.81 22.37
CA SER A 285 15.33 -7.27 21.84
C SER A 285 16.26 -6.10 21.54
N SER A 286 17.56 -6.29 21.76
CA SER A 286 18.61 -5.35 21.36
C SER A 286 19.10 -5.57 19.92
N LEU A 287 18.75 -6.70 19.31
CA LEU A 287 19.18 -7.06 17.95
C LEU A 287 18.53 -6.14 16.91
N PRO A 288 19.18 -5.90 15.75
CA PRO A 288 18.50 -5.33 14.59
C PRO A 288 17.33 -6.22 14.16
N LEU A 289 16.25 -5.63 13.63
CA LEU A 289 15.02 -6.35 13.28
C LEU A 289 15.29 -7.58 12.40
N GLY A 290 16.09 -7.44 11.35
CA GLY A 290 16.43 -8.57 10.46
C GLY A 290 17.10 -9.73 11.20
N LYS A 291 18.10 -9.45 12.06
CA LYS A 291 18.77 -10.48 12.87
C LYS A 291 17.82 -11.11 13.88
N PHE A 292 16.98 -10.31 14.53
CA PHE A 292 15.95 -10.79 15.45
C PHE A 292 15.01 -11.79 14.76
N LEU A 293 14.52 -11.48 13.56
CA LEU A 293 13.63 -12.37 12.82
C LEU A 293 14.28 -13.71 12.43
N VAL A 294 15.59 -13.70 12.13
CA VAL A 294 16.36 -14.94 11.90
C VAL A 294 16.51 -15.74 13.19
N THR A 295 16.84 -15.09 14.30
CA THR A 295 16.99 -15.75 15.61
C THR A 295 15.68 -16.37 16.11
N GLU A 296 14.55 -15.70 15.88
CA GLU A 296 13.21 -16.22 16.21
C GLU A 296 12.72 -17.31 15.23
N GLY A 297 13.51 -17.65 14.21
CA GLY A 297 13.15 -18.67 13.21
C GLY A 297 12.01 -18.25 12.27
N VAL A 298 11.72 -16.95 12.17
CA VAL A 298 10.66 -16.42 11.31
C VAL A 298 11.09 -16.39 9.85
N ILE A 299 12.36 -16.05 9.60
CA ILE A 299 12.96 -16.01 8.26
C ILE A 299 14.34 -16.68 8.27
N SER A 300 14.79 -17.17 7.11
CA SER A 300 16.15 -17.68 6.95
C SER A 300 17.19 -16.55 6.81
N GLN A 301 18.47 -16.86 7.05
CA GLN A 301 19.57 -15.93 6.77
C GLN A 301 19.61 -15.53 5.28
N GLU A 302 19.38 -16.50 4.39
CA GLU A 302 19.26 -16.25 2.95
C GLU A 302 18.13 -15.25 2.62
N THR A 303 16.98 -15.36 3.29
CA THR A 303 15.87 -14.42 3.12
C THR A 303 16.27 -13.02 3.57
N LEU A 304 16.95 -12.91 4.72
CA LEU A 304 17.46 -11.63 5.22
C LEU A 304 18.41 -10.98 4.20
N ASP A 305 19.37 -11.74 3.69
CA ASP A 305 20.38 -11.25 2.75
C ASP A 305 19.74 -10.80 1.42
N ARG A 306 18.73 -11.54 0.93
CA ARG A 306 17.94 -11.15 -0.25
C ARG A 306 17.18 -9.85 -0.04
N VAL A 307 16.45 -9.72 1.09
CA VAL A 307 15.68 -8.50 1.40
C VAL A 307 16.59 -7.29 1.52
N LEU A 308 17.74 -7.43 2.18
CA LEU A 308 18.74 -6.35 2.30
C LEU A 308 19.35 -5.98 0.95
N THR A 309 19.48 -6.93 0.03
CA THR A 309 19.95 -6.66 -1.34
C THR A 309 18.93 -5.85 -2.13
N ILE A 310 17.67 -6.29 -2.16
CA ILE A 310 16.57 -5.54 -2.79
C ILE A 310 16.44 -4.15 -2.16
N GLN A 311 16.51 -4.04 -0.84
CA GLN A 311 16.45 -2.75 -0.16
C GLN A 311 17.54 -1.79 -0.63
N ARG A 312 18.78 -2.27 -0.81
CA ARG A 312 19.89 -1.46 -1.30
C ARG A 312 19.74 -1.07 -2.77
N GLU A 313 19.18 -1.92 -3.60
CA GLU A 313 18.93 -1.63 -5.02
C GLU A 313 17.84 -0.58 -5.20
N LEU A 314 16.80 -0.61 -4.36
CA LEU A 314 15.71 0.37 -4.39
C LEU A 314 16.12 1.71 -3.77
N GLN A 315 17.00 1.68 -2.77
CA GLN A 315 17.42 2.89 -2.06
C GLN A 315 18.46 3.67 -2.85
N VAL A 316 18.16 4.95 -3.04
CA VAL A 316 19.16 5.90 -3.53
C VAL A 316 19.96 6.41 -2.34
N SER A 317 21.28 6.30 -2.40
CA SER A 317 22.17 6.82 -1.36
C SER A 317 22.44 8.31 -1.56
N MET A 318 22.57 9.06 -0.46
CA MET A 318 22.86 10.50 -0.54
C MET A 318 24.21 10.76 -1.22
N GLN A 319 25.21 9.93 -0.94
CA GLN A 319 26.52 9.96 -1.59
C GLN A 319 26.40 9.90 -3.12
N SER A 320 25.59 8.96 -3.63
CA SER A 320 25.43 8.79 -5.07
C SER A 320 24.79 10.01 -5.74
N LEU A 321 23.88 10.70 -5.05
CA LEU A 321 23.23 11.91 -5.56
C LEU A 321 24.16 13.10 -5.52
N LEU A 322 24.96 13.25 -4.45
CA LEU A 322 25.97 14.30 -4.35
C LEU A 322 27.02 14.21 -5.45
N LEU A 323 27.52 13.00 -5.72
CA LEU A 323 28.45 12.75 -6.84
C LEU A 323 27.81 13.09 -8.19
N LYS A 324 26.55 12.68 -8.41
CA LYS A 324 25.80 13.03 -9.64
C LYS A 324 25.56 14.53 -9.77
N ALA A 325 25.46 15.25 -8.66
CA ALA A 325 25.31 16.71 -8.62
C ALA A 325 26.63 17.46 -8.87
N GLY A 326 27.76 16.75 -8.98
CA GLY A 326 29.06 17.30 -9.36
C GLY A 326 30.09 17.41 -8.23
N LEU A 327 29.78 16.92 -7.02
CA LEU A 327 30.79 16.84 -5.96
C LEU A 327 31.78 15.71 -6.26
N ASN A 328 33.02 15.88 -5.83
CA ASN A 328 34.05 14.85 -5.92
C ASN A 328 34.04 13.93 -4.67
N THR A 329 34.76 12.81 -4.75
CA THR A 329 34.80 11.81 -3.68
C THR A 329 35.37 12.36 -2.36
N GLU A 330 36.33 13.30 -2.44
CA GLU A 330 36.95 13.91 -1.24
C GLU A 330 35.95 14.82 -0.52
N GLN A 331 35.20 15.64 -1.26
CA GLN A 331 34.13 16.49 -0.74
C GLN A 331 33.04 15.64 -0.07
N VAL A 332 32.62 14.53 -0.70
CA VAL A 332 31.61 13.64 -0.12
C VAL A 332 32.14 12.99 1.17
N ALA A 333 33.37 12.48 1.16
CA ALA A 333 33.98 11.90 2.36
C ALA A 333 34.13 12.91 3.50
N GLN A 334 34.43 14.17 3.17
CA GLN A 334 34.45 15.25 4.15
C GLN A 334 33.07 15.45 4.80
N LEU A 335 32.00 15.53 4.00
CA LEU A 335 30.63 15.67 4.52
C LEU A 335 30.22 14.49 5.39
N GLU A 336 30.65 13.27 5.05
CA GLU A 336 30.40 12.09 5.88
C GLU A 336 31.11 12.20 7.24
N SER A 337 32.37 12.64 7.25
CA SER A 337 33.14 12.81 8.48
C SER A 337 32.57 13.90 9.39
N GLU A 338 32.08 15.00 8.82
CA GLU A 338 31.43 16.10 9.56
C GLU A 338 30.11 15.63 10.20
N ASN A 339 29.43 14.66 9.58
CA ASN A 339 28.16 14.11 10.02
C ASN A 339 28.30 12.96 11.04
N GLU A 340 29.51 12.40 11.22
CA GLU A 340 29.80 11.43 12.29
C GLU A 340 30.15 12.12 13.62
N GLY A 341 30.45 13.42 13.60
CA GLY A 341 30.90 14.19 14.76
C GLY A 341 29.80 14.83 15.62
N GLU A 342 28.53 14.75 15.20
CA GLU A 342 27.34 15.31 15.88
C GLU A 342 26.43 14.19 16.44
#